data_AF-M3F4M7-F1
#
_entry.id   AF-M3F4M7-F1
#
_cell.length_a   1.000
_cell.length_b   1.000
_cell.length_c   1.000
_cell.angle_alpha   90.00
_cell.angle_beta   90.00
_cell.angle_gamma   90.00
#
_symmetry.space_group_name_H-M   'P 1'
#
loop_
_entity.id
_entity.type
_entity.pdbx_description
1 polymer ?
#
loop_
_entity_poly.entity_id
_entity_poly.type
_entity_poly.pdbx_seq_one_letter_code
_entity_poly.pdbx_strand_id
1 'polypeptide(L)'
;MLGLIIGVVVLAASAHDNEAGIALLDQAAERCGMRLEKVLVDQGFKDVVIIHGAVKDITVEVVRRNPDDEGKGFVPQPKRWVVEQVNGTLMLHRRLARGYDHRPDNAASRVYWASTAGMLRRLTTPAPTWRDDVELAA
;
A
#
# COMPACT_ATOMS: atom_id res chain seq x y z
N MET A 1 5.83 -2.69 10.71
CA MET A 1 5.88 -2.29 9.28
C MET A 1 5.46 -0.82 9.20
N LEU A 2 6.09 0.02 8.36
CA LEU A 2 5.89 1.47 8.40
C LEU A 2 4.75 1.98 7.49
N GLY A 3 4.29 1.21 6.50
CA GLY A 3 3.26 1.69 5.57
C GLY A 3 3.73 2.90 4.74
N LEU A 4 4.97 2.86 4.25
CA LEU A 4 5.51 3.92 3.40
C LEU A 4 5.12 3.67 1.94
N ILE A 5 4.88 4.75 1.20
CA ILE A 5 4.49 4.69 -0.21
C ILE A 5 5.74 4.76 -1.09
N ILE A 6 5.97 3.72 -1.88
CA ILE A 6 7.09 3.64 -2.83
C ILE A 6 6.71 4.17 -4.20
N GLY A 7 5.48 3.91 -4.65
CA GLY A 7 4.93 4.28 -5.94
C GLY A 7 3.43 4.55 -5.84
N VAL A 8 2.91 5.34 -6.77
CA VAL A 8 1.49 5.70 -6.89
C VAL A 8 1.17 5.79 -8.37
N VAL A 9 0.20 4.98 -8.79
CA VAL A 9 -0.42 5.01 -10.11
C VAL A 9 -1.89 5.30 -9.90
N VAL A 10 -2.43 6.29 -10.61
CA VAL A 10 -3.85 6.63 -10.60
C VAL A 10 -4.34 6.48 -12.04
N LEU A 11 -5.34 5.64 -12.25
CA LEU A 11 -5.94 5.40 -13.55
C LEU A 11 -7.42 5.80 -13.55
N ALA A 12 -7.98 5.88 -14.75
CA ALA A 12 -9.43 6.01 -14.91
C ALA A 12 -10.15 4.79 -14.33
N ALA A 13 -11.37 4.97 -13.82
CA ALA A 13 -12.16 3.88 -13.24
C ALA A 13 -12.54 2.78 -14.24
N SER A 14 -12.44 3.05 -15.55
CA SER A 14 -12.64 2.06 -16.61
C SER A 14 -11.40 1.19 -16.89
N ALA A 15 -10.24 1.54 -16.33
CA ALA A 15 -9.03 0.74 -16.48
C ALA A 15 -9.08 -0.50 -15.58
N HIS A 16 -8.38 -1.55 -16.00
CA HIS A 16 -8.29 -2.77 -15.19
C HIS A 16 -7.18 -2.65 -14.13
N ASP A 17 -7.42 -3.20 -12.95
CA ASP A 17 -6.41 -3.23 -11.86
C ASP A 17 -5.09 -3.88 -12.27
N ASN A 18 -5.12 -4.81 -13.23
CA ASN A 18 -3.92 -5.43 -13.78
C ASN A 18 -3.03 -4.44 -14.54
N GLU A 19 -3.63 -3.47 -15.23
CA GLU A 19 -2.90 -2.39 -15.90
C GLU A 19 -2.24 -1.46 -14.86
N ALA A 20 -2.96 -1.13 -13.78
CA ALA A 20 -2.42 -0.37 -12.66
C ALA A 20 -1.27 -1.13 -11.97
N GLY A 21 -1.42 -2.45 -11.77
CA GLY A 21 -0.42 -3.31 -11.15
C GLY A 21 0.88 -3.37 -11.94
N ILE A 22 0.79 -3.55 -13.26
CA ILE A 22 1.94 -3.53 -14.17
C ILE A 22 2.68 -2.19 -14.10
N ALA A 23 1.95 -1.09 -14.28
CA ALA A 23 2.54 0.25 -14.23
C ALA A 23 3.17 0.57 -12.87
N LEU A 24 2.55 0.09 -11.77
CA LEU A 24 3.07 0.30 -10.43
C LEU A 24 4.33 -0.54 -10.17
N LEU A 25 4.41 -1.77 -10.69
CA LEU A 25 5.61 -2.59 -10.63
C LEU A 25 6.77 -1.95 -11.38
N ASP A 26 6.53 -1.40 -12.57
CA ASP A 26 7.55 -0.65 -13.32
C ASP A 26 8.10 0.52 -12.50
N GLN A 27 7.20 1.35 -11.96
CA GLN A 27 7.59 2.50 -11.15
C GLN A 27 8.32 2.09 -9.85
N ALA A 28 7.89 1.01 -9.21
CA ALA A 28 8.51 0.53 -7.98
C ALA A 28 9.90 -0.06 -8.25
N ALA A 29 10.05 -0.84 -9.33
CA ALA A 29 11.33 -1.40 -9.76
C ALA A 29 12.35 -0.28 -10.09
N GLU A 30 11.91 0.75 -10.82
CA GLU A 30 12.76 1.90 -11.14
C GLU A 30 13.27 2.62 -9.88
N ARG A 31 12.40 2.83 -8.89
CA ARG A 31 12.73 3.56 -7.66
C ARG A 31 13.55 2.75 -6.66
N CYS A 32 13.30 1.44 -6.59
CA CYS A 32 13.94 0.58 -5.61
C CYS A 32 15.22 -0.08 -6.15
N GLY A 33 15.35 -0.20 -7.47
CA GLY A 33 16.35 -1.05 -8.10
C GLY A 33 16.22 -2.49 -7.61
N MET A 34 17.37 -3.16 -7.44
CA MET A 34 17.46 -4.56 -6.98
C MET A 34 17.05 -4.79 -5.51
N ARG A 35 16.60 -3.76 -4.78
CA ARG A 35 16.19 -3.89 -3.37
C ARG A 35 14.75 -4.37 -3.20
N LEU A 36 13.94 -4.31 -4.25
CA LEU A 36 12.55 -4.78 -4.22
C LEU A 36 12.52 -6.23 -4.68
N GLU A 37 12.45 -7.16 -3.74
CA GLU A 37 12.46 -8.60 -4.04
C GLU A 37 11.06 -9.21 -4.10
N LYS A 38 10.11 -8.65 -3.33
CA LYS A 38 8.81 -9.28 -3.11
C LYS A 38 7.67 -8.28 -3.00
N VAL A 39 6.57 -8.56 -3.70
CA VAL A 39 5.32 -7.80 -3.67
C VAL A 39 4.16 -8.74 -3.35
N LEU A 40 3.27 -8.29 -2.46
CA LEU A 40 2.03 -8.98 -2.15
C LEU A 40 0.87 -8.27 -2.87
N VAL A 41 0.02 -9.02 -3.56
CA VAL A 41 -1.16 -8.52 -4.25
C VAL A 41 -2.41 -9.25 -3.79
N ASP A 42 -3.59 -8.67 -4.01
CA ASP A 42 -4.84 -9.36 -3.72
C ASP A 42 -5.19 -10.42 -4.79
N GLN A 43 -6.18 -11.25 -4.47
CA GLN A 43 -6.66 -12.33 -5.35
C GLN A 43 -7.29 -11.87 -6.69
N GLY A 44 -7.58 -10.59 -6.87
CA GLY A 44 -8.12 -10.01 -8.10
C GLY A 44 -7.06 -9.75 -9.17
N PHE A 45 -5.77 -9.73 -8.80
CA PHE A 45 -4.67 -9.65 -9.75
C PHE A 45 -4.45 -10.99 -10.47
N LYS A 46 -4.26 -10.91 -11.78
CA LYS A 46 -4.11 -12.06 -12.68
C LYS A 46 -2.65 -12.40 -12.90
N ASP A 47 -2.41 -13.56 -13.51
CA ASP A 47 -1.08 -14.07 -13.83
C ASP A 47 -0.22 -13.10 -14.65
N VAL A 48 -0.84 -12.20 -15.43
CA VAL A 48 -0.11 -11.17 -16.19
C VAL A 48 0.76 -10.28 -15.29
N VAL A 49 0.29 -9.94 -14.07
CA VAL A 49 1.05 -9.13 -13.12
C VAL A 49 2.17 -9.94 -12.48
N ILE A 50 1.94 -11.23 -12.26
CA ILE A 50 2.97 -12.16 -11.74
C ILE A 50 4.09 -12.31 -12.75
N ILE A 51 3.75 -12.55 -14.02
CA ILE A 51 4.69 -12.66 -15.13
C ILE A 51 5.48 -11.35 -15.28
N HIS A 52 4.81 -10.20 -15.21
CA HIS A 52 5.49 -8.90 -15.30
C HIS A 52 6.48 -8.69 -14.15
N GLY A 53 6.11 -9.07 -12.93
CA GLY A 53 7.01 -9.04 -11.78
C GLY A 53 8.24 -9.92 -11.98
N ALA A 54 8.07 -11.14 -12.49
CA ALA A 54 9.18 -12.05 -12.76
C ALA A 54 10.18 -11.49 -13.79
N VAL A 55 9.70 -10.78 -14.83
CA VAL A 55 10.56 -10.08 -15.80
C VAL A 55 11.42 -9.00 -15.13
N LYS A 56 10.99 -8.47 -13.99
CA LYS A 56 11.69 -7.46 -13.19
C LYS A 56 12.51 -8.04 -12.03
N ASP A 57 12.62 -9.36 -11.93
CA ASP A 57 13.23 -10.06 -10.78
C ASP A 57 12.49 -9.78 -9.44
N ILE A 58 11.17 -9.58 -9.52
CA ILE A 58 10.29 -9.34 -8.37
C ILE A 58 9.35 -10.53 -8.21
N THR A 59 9.38 -11.17 -7.04
CA THR A 59 8.41 -12.20 -6.68
C THR A 59 7.06 -11.57 -6.32
N VAL A 60 6.05 -11.78 -7.16
CA VAL A 60 4.67 -11.35 -6.89
C VAL A 60 3.91 -12.53 -6.28
N GLU A 61 3.50 -12.39 -5.02
CA GLU A 61 2.69 -13.38 -4.32
C GLU A 61 1.25 -12.88 -4.20
N VAL A 62 0.32 -13.68 -4.70
CA VAL A 62 -1.13 -13.44 -4.58
C VAL A 62 -1.62 -13.92 -3.22
N VAL A 63 -2.05 -12.99 -2.38
CA VAL A 63 -2.63 -13.30 -1.08
C VAL A 63 -4.08 -13.70 -1.27
N ARG A 64 -4.34 -15.01 -1.15
CA ARG A 64 -5.67 -15.61 -1.26
C ARG A 64 -6.30 -15.78 0.12
N ARG A 65 -7.63 -15.74 0.16
CA ARG A 65 -8.36 -16.21 1.35
C ARG A 65 -8.17 -17.72 1.47
N ASN A 66 -7.99 -18.20 2.70
CA ASN A 66 -7.93 -19.62 2.98
C ASN A 66 -9.34 -20.22 2.76
N PRO A 67 -9.50 -21.24 1.89
CA PRO A 67 -10.78 -21.92 1.70
C PRO A 67 -11.34 -22.51 3.01
N ASP A 68 -10.46 -22.95 3.91
CA ASP A 68 -10.89 -23.51 5.20
C ASP A 68 -11.54 -22.48 6.12
N ASP A 69 -11.38 -21.19 5.84
CA ASP A 69 -11.99 -20.10 6.60
C ASP A 69 -13.34 -19.64 6.02
N GLU A 70 -13.81 -20.28 4.96
CA GLU A 70 -15.14 -20.07 4.41
C GLU A 70 -16.21 -20.39 5.48
N GLY A 71 -17.09 -19.43 5.75
CA GLY A 71 -18.13 -19.54 6.79
C GLY A 71 -17.68 -19.18 8.22
N LYS A 72 -16.39 -18.95 8.50
CA LYS A 72 -15.89 -18.58 9.84
C LYS A 72 -16.04 -17.09 10.20
N GLY A 73 -16.73 -16.30 9.38
CA GLY A 73 -16.85 -14.86 9.54
C GLY A 73 -15.61 -14.10 9.06
N PHE A 74 -15.25 -13.01 9.74
CA PHE A 74 -14.11 -12.18 9.35
C PHE A 74 -12.78 -12.77 9.85
N VAL A 75 -11.95 -13.25 8.92
CA VAL A 75 -10.58 -13.70 9.21
C VAL A 75 -9.58 -12.70 8.63
N PRO A 76 -8.79 -12.00 9.46
CA PRO A 76 -7.77 -11.06 8.98
C PRO A 76 -6.72 -11.75 8.11
N GLN A 77 -6.45 -11.19 6.93
CA GLN A 77 -5.37 -11.68 6.08
C GLN A 77 -4.00 -11.19 6.58
N PRO A 78 -2.94 -12.02 6.50
CA PRO A 78 -1.60 -11.62 6.87
C PRO A 78 -1.17 -10.33 6.14
N LYS A 79 -0.60 -9.37 6.89
CA LYS A 79 -0.11 -8.06 6.41
C LYS A 79 -1.13 -7.11 5.76
N ARG A 80 -2.40 -7.52 5.57
CA ARG A 80 -3.46 -6.66 5.01
C ARG A 80 -3.71 -5.40 5.83
N TRP A 81 -3.54 -5.49 7.15
CA TRP A 81 -3.63 -4.35 8.08
C TRP A 81 -2.71 -3.18 7.70
N VAL A 82 -1.61 -3.42 7.00
CA VAL A 82 -0.67 -2.36 6.57
C VAL A 82 -1.31 -1.50 5.49
N VAL A 83 -2.02 -2.11 4.54
CA VAL A 83 -2.76 -1.40 3.49
C VAL A 83 -3.89 -0.59 4.12
N GLU A 84 -4.62 -1.18 5.05
CA GLU A 84 -5.72 -0.52 5.77
C GLU A 84 -5.21 0.65 6.62
N GLN A 85 -4.06 0.51 7.29
CA GLN A 85 -3.42 1.58 8.04
C GLN A 85 -3.02 2.75 7.12
N VAL A 86 -2.43 2.47 5.95
CA VAL A 86 -2.07 3.51 4.98
C VAL A 86 -3.32 4.21 4.48
N ASN A 87 -4.35 3.46 4.08
CA ASN A 87 -5.62 4.04 3.65
C ASN A 87 -6.25 4.91 4.74
N GLY A 88 -6.31 4.45 5.99
CA GLY A 88 -6.81 5.22 7.12
C GLY A 88 -6.03 6.52 7.35
N THR A 89 -4.71 6.51 7.18
CA THR A 89 -3.87 7.71 7.29
C THR A 89 -4.12 8.69 6.14
N LEU A 90 -4.30 8.19 4.91
CA LEU A 90 -4.63 9.03 3.76
C LEU A 90 -6.01 9.69 3.92
N MET A 91 -6.98 9.01 4.54
CA MET A 91 -8.32 9.54 4.78
C MET A 91 -8.37 10.73 5.76
N LEU A 92 -7.33 10.95 6.57
CA LEU A 92 -7.20 12.16 7.39
C LEU A 92 -7.04 13.43 6.55
N HIS A 93 -6.69 13.29 5.27
CA HIS A 93 -6.52 14.40 4.35
C HIS A 93 -7.81 14.58 3.54
N ARG A 94 -8.62 15.59 3.90
CA ARG A 94 -9.96 15.86 3.32
C ARG A 94 -10.00 15.81 1.78
N ARG A 95 -8.97 16.31 1.10
CA ARG A 95 -8.95 16.33 -0.38
C ARG A 95 -8.88 14.92 -0.97
N LEU A 96 -8.10 14.01 -0.36
CA LEU A 96 -8.02 12.61 -0.77
C LEU A 96 -9.33 11.88 -0.43
N ALA A 97 -9.86 12.07 0.77
CA ALA A 97 -11.09 11.42 1.21
C ALA A 97 -12.33 11.80 0.38
N ARG A 98 -12.35 13.01 -0.18
CA ARG A 98 -13.46 13.49 -1.02
C ARG A 98 -13.23 13.31 -2.52
N GLY A 99 -12.03 12.93 -2.94
CA GLY A 99 -11.71 12.74 -4.35
C GLY A 99 -11.89 14.02 -5.19
N TYR A 100 -11.43 15.18 -4.69
CA TYR A 100 -11.61 16.45 -5.42
C TYR A 100 -10.78 16.59 -6.70
N ASP A 101 -9.82 15.70 -6.91
CA ASP A 101 -8.89 15.77 -8.04
C ASP A 101 -9.43 15.00 -9.25
N HIS A 102 -9.76 15.72 -10.31
CA HIS A 102 -10.22 15.12 -11.58
C HIS A 102 -9.06 14.67 -12.48
N ARG A 103 -7.85 15.18 -12.25
CA ARG A 103 -6.66 14.77 -13.01
C ARG A 103 -5.84 13.74 -12.21
N PRO A 104 -5.41 12.62 -12.83
CA PRO A 104 -4.64 11.59 -12.14
C PRO A 104 -3.31 12.07 -11.53
N ASP A 105 -2.62 12.99 -12.21
CA ASP A 105 -1.36 13.59 -11.76
C ASP A 105 -1.53 14.40 -10.46
N ASN A 106 -2.61 15.19 -10.39
CA ASN A 106 -2.97 15.92 -9.18
C ASN A 106 -3.30 14.96 -8.03
N ALA A 107 -4.12 13.94 -8.29
CA ALA A 107 -4.48 12.94 -7.28
C ALA A 107 -3.24 12.22 -6.73
N ALA A 108 -2.34 11.75 -7.62
CA ALA A 108 -1.09 11.10 -7.23
C ALA A 108 -0.20 12.04 -6.40
N SER A 109 -0.07 13.31 -6.80
CA SER A 109 0.67 14.34 -6.04
C SER A 109 0.13 14.50 -4.61
N ARG A 110 -1.19 14.49 -4.41
CA ARG A 110 -1.80 14.58 -3.07
C ARG A 110 -1.49 13.36 -2.20
N VAL A 111 -1.39 12.17 -2.78
CA VAL A 111 -0.98 10.95 -2.06
C VAL A 111 0.46 11.08 -1.57
N TYR A 112 1.39 11.53 -2.43
CA TYR A 112 2.78 11.75 -2.04
C TYR A 112 2.92 12.83 -0.96
N TRP A 113 2.15 13.93 -1.08
CA TRP A 113 2.11 14.98 -0.04
C TRP A 113 1.70 14.42 1.31
N ALA A 114 0.60 13.66 1.36
CA ALA A 114 0.10 13.06 2.59
C ALA A 114 1.10 12.06 3.19
N SER A 115 1.74 11.24 2.35
CA SER A 115 2.79 10.31 2.79
C SER A 115 3.99 11.04 3.38
N THR A 116 4.45 12.12 2.72
CA THR A 116 5.56 12.95 3.19
C THR A 116 5.26 13.62 4.52
N ALA A 117 4.06 14.19 4.68
CA ALA A 117 3.62 14.75 5.96
C ALA A 117 3.62 13.70 7.09
N GLY A 118 3.17 12.48 6.78
CA GLY A 118 3.22 11.35 7.71
C GLY A 118 4.65 10.93 8.08
N MET A 119 5.57 10.88 7.12
CA MET A 119 6.99 10.60 7.36
C MET A 119 7.64 11.67 8.22
N LEU A 120 7.44 12.95 7.90
CA LEU A 120 7.97 14.08 8.67
C LEU A 120 7.49 14.03 10.12
N ARG A 121 6.17 13.83 10.34
CA ARG A 121 5.62 13.73 11.69
C ARG A 121 6.28 12.62 12.50
N ARG A 122 6.57 11.46 11.89
CA ARG A 122 7.24 10.35 12.59
C ARG A 122 8.70 10.64 12.93
N LEU A 123 9.38 11.41 12.08
CA LEU A 123 10.76 11.83 12.33
C LEU A 123 10.85 12.89 13.44
N THR A 124 9.88 13.81 13.51
CA THR A 124 9.90 14.93 14.47
C THR A 124 9.12 14.65 15.75
N THR A 125 8.18 13.71 15.72
CA THR A 125 7.27 13.41 16.82
C THR A 125 7.04 11.90 16.85
N PRO A 126 7.87 11.16 17.60
CA PRO A 126 7.64 9.74 17.82
C PRO A 126 6.21 9.53 18.30
N ALA A 127 5.50 8.57 17.72
CA ALA A 127 4.17 8.23 18.24
C ALA A 127 4.36 7.79 19.69
N PRO A 128 3.50 8.22 20.63
CA PRO A 128 3.54 7.69 21.99
C PRO A 128 3.44 6.17 21.87
N THR A 129 4.48 5.46 22.29
CA THR A 129 4.42 4.02 22.27
C THR A 129 3.65 3.64 23.51
N TRP A 130 2.56 2.90 23.35
CA TRP A 130 1.80 2.34 24.49
C TRP A 130 2.66 1.44 25.41
N ARG A 131 3.92 1.21 25.05
CA ARG A 131 4.93 0.48 25.82
C ARG A 131 5.71 1.37 26.79
N ASP A 132 5.73 2.69 26.59
CA ASP A 132 6.45 3.61 27.47
C ASP A 132 5.78 3.71 28.87
N ASP A 133 4.49 3.34 28.97
CA ASP A 133 3.75 3.31 30.23
C ASP A 133 4.02 2.04 31.07
N VAL A 134 4.74 1.04 30.53
CA VAL A 134 4.97 -0.25 31.21
C VAL A 134 6.23 -0.23 32.09
N GLU A 135 7.21 0.64 31.79
CA GLU A 135 8.45 0.76 32.60
C GLU A 135 8.31 1.67 33.82
N LEU A 136 7.26 2.50 33.91
CA LEU A 136 7.05 3.42 35.05
C LEU A 136 6.28 2.79 36.22
N ALA A 137 5.95 1.50 36.14
CA ALA A 137 5.12 0.79 37.12
C ALA A 137 5.82 -0.41 37.80
N ALA A 138 7.15 -0.50 37.74
CA ALA A 138 7.96 -1.50 38.46
C ALA A 138 8.82 -0.84 39.55
#